data_AF-A0A7G8HBY9-F1
#
_entry.id   AF-A0A7G8HBY9-F1
#
_cell.length_a   1.000
_cell.length_b   1.000
_cell.length_c   1.000
_cell.angle_alpha   90.00
_cell.angle_beta   90.00
_cell.angle_gamma   90.00
#
_symmetry.space_group_name_H-M   'P 1'
#
loop_
_entity.id
_entity.type
_entity.pdbx_description
1 polymer ?
#
loop_
_entity_poly.entity_id
_entity_poly.type
_entity_poly.pdbx_seq_one_letter_code
_entity_poly.pdbx_strand_id
1 'polypeptide(L)' 'MTFDSLYCQALCWTTDGELDPGDKLVLLNSLIPQSTPSEQIELIQVVEQLGLLQPEVTVQVSNL' A
#
# COMPACT_ATOMS: atom_id res chain seq x y z
N MET A 1 -12.48 22.76 14.68
CA MET A 1 -12.03 22.36 13.34
C MET A 1 -10.60 21.90 13.49
N THR A 2 -10.39 20.61 13.65
CA THR A 2 -9.04 20.03 13.59
C THR A 2 -8.63 20.13 12.13
N PHE A 3 -7.60 20.93 11.84
CA PHE A 3 -6.90 20.81 10.57
C PHE A 3 -6.25 19.44 10.62
N ASP A 4 -6.89 18.43 10.04
CA ASP A 4 -6.23 17.17 9.74
C ASP A 4 -4.96 17.53 8.98
N SER A 5 -3.83 17.22 9.61
CA SER A 5 -2.49 17.53 9.12
C SER A 5 -2.40 17.18 7.64
N LEU A 6 -2.09 18.16 6.80
CA LEU A 6 -1.89 17.93 5.37
C LEU A 6 -0.77 16.89 5.21
N TYR A 7 -1.16 15.65 4.93
CA TYR A 7 -0.24 14.55 4.74
C TYR A 7 0.29 14.60 3.31
N CYS A 8 1.41 15.30 3.12
CA CYS A 8 2.14 15.29 1.86
C CYS A 8 3.22 14.21 1.93
N GLN A 9 2.90 13.01 1.42
CA GLN A 9 3.90 11.96 1.19
C GLN A 9 4.46 12.12 -0.23
N ALA A 10 5.78 12.22 -0.34
CA ALA A 10 6.46 12.06 -1.62
C ALA A 10 6.40 10.58 -2.01
N LEU A 11 5.95 10.31 -3.22
CA LEU A 11 5.84 8.96 -3.77
C LEU A 11 6.96 8.74 -4.78
N CYS A 12 7.59 7.57 -4.73
CA CYS A 12 8.57 7.12 -5.69
C CYS A 12 7.86 6.55 -6.92
N TRP A 13 8.33 6.95 -8.10
CA TRP A 13 7.83 6.45 -9.37
C TRP A 13 8.97 5.73 -10.08
N THR A 14 8.66 4.60 -10.71
CA THR A 14 9.58 3.86 -11.56
C THR A 14 9.82 4.63 -12.86
N THR A 15 10.87 4.24 -13.58
CA THR A 15 11.20 4.83 -14.89
C THR A 15 10.11 4.62 -15.94
N ASP A 16 9.26 3.62 -15.73
CA ASP A 16 8.12 3.31 -16.61
C ASP A 16 6.88 4.14 -16.27
N GLY A 17 6.97 5.02 -15.26
CA GLY A 17 5.85 5.85 -14.81
C GLY A 17 4.85 5.10 -13.94
N GLU A 18 5.24 3.94 -13.40
CA GLU A 18 4.43 3.23 -12.39
C GLU A 18 4.83 3.68 -10.98
N LEU A 19 3.89 3.58 -10.04
CA LEU A 19 4.17 3.85 -8.63
C LEU A 19 5.06 2.74 -8.07
N ASP A 20 6.06 3.10 -7.26
CA ASP A 20 6.89 2.13 -6.56
C ASP A 20 5.98 1.13 -5.79
N PRO A 21 6.24 -0.19 -5.90
CA PRO A 21 5.38 -1.20 -5.30
C PRO A 21 5.22 -1.07 -3.77
N GLY A 22 6.22 -0.55 -3.05
CA GLY A 22 6.16 -0.27 -1.62
C GLY A 22 5.27 0.94 -1.31
N ASP A 23 5.46 2.04 -2.04
CA ASP A 23 4.62 3.24 -1.90
C ASP A 23 3.15 2.97 -2.29
N LYS A 24 2.93 2.09 -3.26
CA LYS A 24 1.59 1.60 -3.64
C LYS A 24 0.90 0.87 -2.50
N LEU A 25 1.62 0.03 -1.76
CA LEU A 25 1.08 -0.66 -0.58
C LEU A 25 0.75 0.31 0.55
N VAL A 26 1.60 1.32 0.80
CA VAL A 26 1.34 2.36 1.81
C VAL A 26 0.07 3.16 1.46
N LEU A 27 -0.08 3.53 0.19
CA LEU A 27 -1.25 4.24 -0.31
C LEU A 27 -2.52 3.38 -0.16
N LEU A 28 -2.49 2.12 -0.58
CA LEU A 28 -3.63 1.21 -0.47
C LEU A 28 -4.06 0.99 0.99
N ASN A 29 -3.11 0.83 1.91
CA ASN A 29 -3.42 0.70 3.34
C ASN A 29 -4.09 1.95 3.93
N SER A 30 -3.85 3.13 3.35
CA SER A 30 -4.48 4.39 3.76
C SER A 30 -5.87 4.57 3.15
N LEU A 31 -6.09 4.05 1.94
CA LEU A 31 -7.34 4.17 1.19
C LEU A 31 -8.39 3.14 1.63
N ILE A 32 -8.00 1.88 1.87
CA ILE A 32 -8.93 0.80 2.25
C ILE A 32 -9.86 1.20 3.41
N PRO A 33 -9.38 1.79 4.53
CA PRO A 33 -10.27 2.17 5.64
C PRO A 33 -11.31 3.25 5.28
N GLN A 34 -11.08 4.02 4.22
CA GLN A 34 -11.95 5.12 3.78
C GLN A 34 -12.88 4.73 2.62
N SER A 35 -12.66 3.57 2.00
CA SER A 35 -13.43 3.07 0.87
C SER A 35 -14.77 2.45 1.28
N THR A 36 -15.69 2.32 0.33
CA THR A 36 -16.95 1.58 0.55
C THR A 36 -16.68 0.08 0.71
N PRO A 37 -17.59 -0.70 1.33
CA PRO A 37 -17.37 -2.13 1.55
C PRO A 37 -17.08 -2.94 0.28
N SER A 38 -17.69 -2.57 -0.86
CA SER A 38 -17.42 -3.22 -2.15
C SER A 38 -16.01 -2.92 -2.66
N GLU A 39 -15.59 -1.65 -2.58
CA GLU A 39 -14.25 -1.22 -3.00
C GLU A 39 -13.16 -1.78 -2.06
N GLN A 40 -13.45 -1.90 -0.76
CA GLN A 40 -12.53 -2.51 0.21
C GLN A 40 -12.14 -3.94 -0.18
N ILE A 41 -13.10 -4.75 -0.61
CA ILE A 41 -12.83 -6.13 -1.03
C ILE A 41 -11.88 -6.14 -2.23
N GLU A 42 -12.13 -5.30 -3.24
CA GLU A 42 -11.29 -5.20 -4.42
C GLU A 42 -9.88 -4.70 -4.08
N LEU A 43 -9.77 -3.68 -3.23
CA LEU A 43 -8.48 -3.13 -2.81
C LEU A 43 -7.66 -4.11 -1.97
N ILE A 44 -8.31 -4.91 -1.11
CA ILE A 44 -7.63 -5.98 -0.35
C ILE A 44 -7.05 -7.03 -1.31
N GLN A 45 -7.81 -7.45 -2.33
CA GLN A 45 -7.31 -8.39 -3.34
C GLN A 45 -6.09 -7.84 -4.09
N VAL A 46 -6.09 -6.53 -4.40
CA VAL A 46 -4.93 -5.86 -5.02
C VAL A 46 -3.72 -5.87 -4.08
N VAL A 47 -3.91 -5.60 -2.79
CA VAL A 47 -2.83 -5.67 -1.79
C VAL A 47 -2.25 -7.08 -1.70
N GLU A 48 -3.10 -8.11 -1.69
CA GLU A 48 -2.66 -9.51 -1.66
C GLU A 48 -1.82 -9.87 -2.90
N GLN A 49 -2.26 -9.48 -4.09
CA GLN A 49 -1.52 -9.72 -5.33
C GLN A 49 -0.16 -9.00 -5.33
N LEU A 50 -0.13 -7.76 -4.84
CA LEU A 50 1.12 -6.99 -4.71
C LEU A 50 2.08 -7.60 -3.69
N GLY A 51 1.55 -8.14 -2.58
CA GLY A 51 2.34 -8.85 -1.57
C GLY A 51 2.92 -10.17 -2.08
N LEU A 52 2.19 -10.90 -2.92
CA LEU A 52 2.70 -12.11 -3.59
C LEU A 52 3.82 -11.81 -4.60
N LEU A 53 3.78 -10.64 -5.24
CA LEU A 53 4.80 -10.18 -6.19
C LEU A 53 6.08 -9.69 -5.49
N GLN A 54 6.02 -9.37 -4.20
CA GLN A 54 7.16 -8.90 -3.39
C GLN A 54 7.42 -9.83 -2.19
N PRO A 55 7.92 -11.06 -2.42
CA PRO A 55 8.19 -12.01 -1.35
C PRO A 55 9.30 -11.55 -0.38
N GLU A 56 10.11 -10.56 -0.77
CA GLU A 56 11.35 -10.16 -0.07
C GLU A 56 11.14 -9.27 1.17
N VAL A 57 9.92 -8.75 1.41
CA VAL A 57 9.65 -7.83 2.54
C VAL A 57 9.13 -8.54 3.80
N THR A 58 8.93 -9.86 3.75
CA THR A 58 8.85 -10.65 4.98
C THR A 58 10.23 -11.18 5.30
N VAL A 59 11.02 -10.41 6.05
CA VAL A 59 12.14 -10.98 6.80
C VAL A 59 11.53 -12.08 7.66
N GLN A 60 11.68 -13.33 7.22
CA GLN A 60 11.34 -14.47 8.05
C GLN A 60 12.26 -14.37 9.27
N VAL A 61 11.69 -13.96 10.40
CA VAL A 61 12.34 -14.08 11.70
C VAL A 61 12.30 -15.56 12.10
N SER A 62 12.99 -16.40 11.35
CA SER A 62 13.33 -17.77 11.76
C SER A 62 14.75 -17.74 12.32
N ASN A 63 14.85 -17.34 13.58
CA ASN A 63 15.99 -17.63 14.44
C ASN A 63 15.44 -18.30 15.71
N LEU A 64 15.09 -19.58 15.61
CA LEU A 64 15.04 -20.52 16.74
C LEU A 64 15.41 -21.93 16.24
#